data_AF-A0AB34T746-F1
#
_entry.id   AF-A0AB34T746-F1
#
_cell.length_a   1.000
_cell.length_b   1.000
_cell.length_c   1.000
_cell.angle_alpha   90.00
_cell.angle_beta   90.00
_cell.angle_gamma   90.00
#
_symmetry.space_group_name_H-M   'P 1'
#
loop_
_entity.id
_entity.type
_entity.pdbx_description
1 polymer ?
#
loop_
_entity_poly.entity_id
_entity_poly.type
_entity_poly.pdbx_seq_one_letter_code
_entity_poly.pdbx_strand_id
1 'polypeptide(L)'
;MCVDSDDWLEPFAVSTIARDVQGLTAEQSLIYPKYFTTQKKEDLVWFPSGVKVVELADIRMKYGLPIETAIVFNTQVLSKHPFPMVEGEHFISEGSAYYDFTYPEVFVVHPDAFYRCEYQDEGLTKNVWKNWLRNPTGTKMTLGKRYTRAKTYKGKNAFEERLSALLGIESLNMALGLSPFDGLPTRSVMAVVALPLAAYLTRNRYGK
;
A
#
# COMPACT_ATOMS: atom_id res chain seq x y z
N MET A 1 -11.85 -1.51 11.68
CA MET A 1 -10.90 -0.40 11.55
C MET A 1 -9.82 -0.59 12.59
N CYS A 2 -8.57 -0.37 12.22
CA CYS A 2 -7.45 -0.34 13.16
C CYS A 2 -7.10 1.13 13.44
N VAL A 3 -6.77 1.44 14.69
CA VAL A 3 -6.31 2.77 15.12
C VAL A 3 -4.97 2.56 15.80
N ASP A 4 -3.93 3.23 15.31
CA ASP A 4 -2.60 3.14 15.87
C ASP A 4 -2.56 3.79 17.26
N SER A 5 -1.63 3.37 18.12
CA SER A 5 -1.61 3.81 19.53
C SER A 5 -1.29 5.29 19.72
N ASP A 6 -0.69 5.90 18.70
CA ASP A 6 -0.32 7.31 18.58
C ASP A 6 -1.30 8.13 17.74
N ASP A 7 -2.36 7.49 17.25
CA ASP A 7 -3.44 8.12 16.50
C ASP A 7 -4.70 8.29 17.36
N TRP A 8 -5.63 9.13 16.90
CA TRP A 8 -6.94 9.25 17.53
C TRP A 8 -8.07 9.51 16.54
N LEU A 9 -9.29 9.32 17.02
CA LEU A 9 -10.51 9.57 16.27
C LEU A 9 -11.25 10.77 16.84
N GLU A 10 -11.87 11.55 15.95
CA GLU A 10 -12.81 12.59 16.34
C GLU A 10 -14.04 11.98 17.04
N PRO A 11 -14.70 12.71 17.97
CA PRO A 11 -15.82 12.17 18.76
C PRO A 11 -17.00 11.63 17.93
N PHE A 12 -17.17 12.13 16.70
CA PHE A 12 -18.23 11.72 15.78
C PHE A 12 -17.87 10.52 14.89
N ALA A 13 -16.62 10.03 14.94
CA ALA A 13 -16.12 8.96 14.06
C ALA A 13 -16.99 7.70 14.11
N VAL A 14 -17.26 7.19 15.32
CA VAL A 14 -18.01 5.94 15.50
C VAL A 14 -19.44 6.07 14.99
N SER A 15 -20.11 7.19 15.26
CA SER A 15 -21.47 7.43 14.74
C SER A 15 -21.50 7.54 13.22
N THR A 16 -20.49 8.17 12.61
CA THR A 16 -20.36 8.27 11.15
C THR A 16 -20.20 6.88 10.54
N ILE A 17 -19.27 6.07 11.06
CA ILE A 17 -19.05 4.70 10.59
C ILE A 17 -20.32 3.86 10.77
N ALA A 18 -20.96 3.91 11.94
CA ALA A 18 -22.17 3.13 12.24
C ALA A 18 -23.35 3.46 11.32
N ARG A 19 -23.45 4.71 10.85
CA ARG A 19 -24.42 5.11 9.82
C ARG A 19 -24.03 4.53 8.47
N ASP A 20 -22.78 4.71 8.05
CA ASP A 20 -22.32 4.39 6.70
C ASP A 20 -22.31 2.87 6.43
N VAL A 21 -22.04 2.05 7.45
CA VAL A 21 -22.08 0.58 7.31
C VAL A 21 -23.49 0.03 7.01
N GLN A 22 -24.56 0.75 7.34
CA GLN A 22 -25.94 0.28 7.10
C GLN A 22 -26.28 0.15 5.61
N GLY A 23 -25.55 0.86 4.73
CA GLY A 23 -25.76 0.83 3.29
C GLY A 23 -24.92 -0.19 2.53
N LEU A 24 -24.12 -1.02 3.21
CA LEU A 24 -23.15 -1.90 2.56
C LEU A 24 -23.71 -3.27 2.19
N THR A 25 -23.20 -3.82 1.09
CA THR A 25 -23.34 -5.26 0.79
C THR A 25 -22.34 -6.11 1.58
N ALA A 26 -22.50 -7.43 1.51
CA ALA A 26 -21.66 -8.36 2.26
C ALA A 26 -20.17 -8.34 1.86
N GLU A 27 -19.85 -7.86 0.65
CA GLU A 27 -18.50 -7.76 0.10
C GLU A 27 -17.89 -6.36 0.21
N GLN A 28 -18.67 -5.39 0.69
CA GLN A 28 -18.26 -3.99 0.76
C GLN A 28 -17.62 -3.63 2.10
N SER A 29 -16.57 -2.83 2.01
CA SER A 29 -15.89 -2.17 3.13
C SER A 29 -15.94 -0.64 2.92
N LEU A 30 -15.51 0.14 3.90
CA LEU A 30 -15.46 1.61 3.79
C LEU A 30 -14.02 2.10 3.74
N ILE A 31 -13.81 3.21 3.04
CA ILE A 31 -12.54 3.93 3.03
C ILE A 31 -12.77 5.43 3.22
N TYR A 32 -12.00 6.00 4.14
CA TYR A 32 -12.03 7.40 4.54
C TYR A 32 -10.62 8.00 4.47
N PRO A 33 -10.49 9.33 4.32
CA PRO A 33 -9.20 10.01 4.46
C PRO A 33 -8.67 9.94 5.89
N LYS A 34 -7.35 9.73 6.04
CA LYS A 34 -6.60 10.07 7.27
C LYS A 34 -6.11 11.52 7.17
N TYR A 35 -6.21 12.27 8.27
CA TYR A 35 -5.67 13.61 8.37
C TYR A 35 -4.41 13.62 9.23
N PHE A 36 -3.31 14.12 8.67
CA PHE A 36 -2.16 14.47 9.48
C PHE A 36 -2.47 15.73 10.29
N THR A 37 -2.08 15.73 11.57
CA THR A 37 -2.29 16.87 12.48
C THR A 37 -1.68 18.18 11.98
N THR A 38 -0.60 18.09 11.21
CA THR A 38 0.10 19.23 10.61
C THR A 38 -0.50 19.68 9.27
N GLN A 39 -1.43 18.91 8.71
CA GLN A 39 -2.03 19.17 7.40
C GLN A 39 -3.28 20.03 7.51
N LYS A 40 -3.40 21.04 6.64
CA LYS A 40 -4.64 21.82 6.53
C LYS A 40 -5.69 21.06 5.73
N LYS A 41 -6.96 21.36 5.98
CA LYS A 41 -8.08 20.66 5.34
C LYS A 41 -8.01 20.75 3.81
N GLU A 42 -7.57 21.90 3.30
CA GLU A 42 -7.48 22.26 1.89
C GLU A 42 -6.37 21.50 1.16
N ASP A 43 -5.37 21.00 1.91
CA ASP A 43 -4.25 20.23 1.37
C ASP A 43 -4.58 18.73 1.27
N LEU A 44 -5.81 18.33 1.67
CA LEU A 44 -6.23 16.93 1.58
C LEU A 44 -6.46 16.54 0.12
N VAL A 45 -5.55 15.72 -0.38
CA VAL A 45 -5.76 15.01 -1.65
C VAL A 45 -6.71 13.84 -1.40
N TRP A 46 -7.80 13.77 -2.16
CA TRP A 46 -8.75 12.67 -2.12
C TRP A 46 -9.16 12.23 -3.53
N PHE A 47 -10.05 11.24 -3.62
CA PHE A 47 -10.54 10.77 -4.90
C PHE A 47 -11.29 11.87 -5.68
N PRO A 48 -11.24 11.85 -7.02
CA PRO A 48 -12.05 12.74 -7.84
C PRO A 48 -13.54 12.64 -7.53
N SER A 49 -14.27 13.73 -7.76
CA SER A 49 -15.73 13.75 -7.59
C SER A 49 -16.41 12.66 -8.42
N GLY A 50 -17.38 11.97 -7.81
CA GLY A 50 -18.14 10.88 -8.44
C GLY A 50 -17.56 9.47 -8.27
N VAL A 51 -16.34 9.33 -7.73
CA VAL A 51 -15.81 8.02 -7.36
C VAL A 51 -16.51 7.52 -6.10
N LYS A 52 -17.34 6.48 -6.24
CA LYS A 52 -18.12 5.91 -5.13
C LYS A 52 -17.52 4.62 -4.56
N VAL A 53 -16.88 3.83 -5.41
CA VAL A 53 -16.40 2.49 -5.09
C VAL A 53 -15.07 2.27 -5.79
N VAL A 54 -14.12 1.66 -5.07
CA VAL A 54 -12.79 1.35 -5.56
C VAL A 54 -12.31 0.00 -5.03
N GLU A 55 -11.37 -0.62 -5.73
CA GLU A 55 -10.48 -1.61 -5.12
C GLU A 55 -9.30 -0.88 -4.45
N LEU A 56 -8.66 -1.45 -3.42
CA LEU A 56 -7.52 -0.78 -2.75
C LEU A 56 -6.37 -0.49 -3.74
N ALA A 57 -6.16 -1.37 -4.71
CA ALA A 57 -5.17 -1.17 -5.76
C ALA A 57 -5.45 0.06 -6.64
N ASP A 58 -6.71 0.47 -6.81
CA ASP A 58 -7.10 1.62 -7.63
C ASP A 58 -6.45 2.91 -7.14
N ILE A 59 -6.29 3.07 -5.82
CA ILE A 59 -5.70 4.25 -5.17
C ILE A 59 -4.41 4.64 -5.88
N ARG A 60 -3.50 3.67 -6.04
CA ARG A 60 -2.17 3.89 -6.63
C ARG A 60 -2.16 3.61 -8.13
N MET A 61 -2.82 2.55 -8.59
CA MET A 61 -2.67 2.07 -9.98
C MET A 61 -3.55 2.82 -10.97
N LYS A 62 -4.73 3.26 -10.54
CA LYS A 62 -5.69 3.98 -11.38
C LYS A 62 -5.58 5.48 -11.13
N TYR A 63 -5.65 5.90 -9.88
CA TYR A 63 -5.71 7.32 -9.52
C TYR A 63 -4.35 7.93 -9.19
N GLY A 64 -3.33 7.12 -8.87
CA GLY A 64 -1.98 7.62 -8.57
C GLY A 64 -1.93 8.47 -7.30
N LEU A 65 -2.83 8.22 -6.34
CA LEU A 65 -2.98 9.01 -5.13
C LEU A 65 -1.97 8.54 -4.06
N PRO A 66 -1.07 9.41 -3.58
CA PRO A 66 -0.16 9.12 -2.49
C PRO A 66 -0.84 9.47 -1.15
N ILE A 67 -1.92 8.77 -0.83
CA ILE A 67 -2.78 9.08 0.32
C ILE A 67 -2.72 7.98 1.38
N GLU A 68 -2.82 8.40 2.64
CA GLU A 68 -3.10 7.52 3.77
C GLU A 68 -4.61 7.40 3.95
N THR A 69 -5.07 6.21 4.34
CA THR A 69 -6.50 5.91 4.39
C THR A 69 -6.90 5.23 5.68
N ALA A 70 -8.07 5.60 6.20
CA ALA A 70 -8.71 4.93 7.32
C ALA A 70 -9.71 3.93 6.74
N ILE A 71 -9.43 2.64 6.95
CA ILE A 71 -10.20 1.55 6.34
C ILE A 71 -11.07 0.88 7.39
N VAL A 72 -12.37 0.78 7.11
CA VAL A 72 -13.31 -0.03 7.88
C VAL A 72 -13.58 -1.30 7.09
N PHE A 73 -12.82 -2.35 7.39
CA PHE A 73 -13.00 -3.65 6.77
C PHE A 73 -14.28 -4.35 7.22
N ASN A 74 -14.96 -4.98 6.26
CA ASN A 74 -15.86 -6.08 6.56
C ASN A 74 -15.03 -7.28 7.05
N THR A 75 -15.32 -7.76 8.26
CA THR A 75 -14.55 -8.83 8.91
C THR A 75 -14.55 -10.14 8.12
N GLN A 76 -15.68 -10.50 7.48
CA GLN A 76 -15.77 -11.72 6.69
C GLN A 76 -14.88 -11.63 5.45
N VAL A 77 -14.85 -10.48 4.79
CA VAL A 77 -13.97 -10.24 3.65
C VAL A 77 -12.50 -10.24 4.08
N LEU A 78 -12.15 -9.49 5.13
CA LEU A 78 -10.77 -9.40 5.62
C LEU A 78 -10.21 -10.77 6.03
N SER A 79 -11.04 -11.63 6.62
CA SER A 79 -10.62 -12.98 7.05
C SER A 79 -10.12 -13.88 5.91
N LYS A 80 -10.52 -13.58 4.66
CA LYS A 80 -10.06 -14.30 3.47
C LYS A 80 -8.67 -13.88 3.00
N HIS A 81 -8.19 -12.71 3.44
CA HIS A 81 -6.93 -12.09 3.04
C HIS A 81 -6.01 -11.86 4.24
N PRO A 82 -5.57 -12.92 4.94
CA PRO A 82 -4.71 -12.76 6.09
C PRO A 82 -3.34 -12.20 5.69
N PHE A 83 -2.76 -11.36 6.55
CA PHE A 83 -1.37 -10.96 6.39
C PHE A 83 -0.47 -12.20 6.51
N PRO A 84 0.45 -12.41 5.56
CA PRO A 84 1.30 -13.57 5.59
C PRO A 84 2.36 -13.43 6.69
N MET A 85 2.63 -14.53 7.39
CA MET A 85 3.73 -14.63 8.35
C MET A 85 4.94 -15.23 7.66
N VAL A 86 6.07 -14.53 7.74
CA VAL A 86 7.34 -15.00 7.19
C VAL A 86 8.28 -15.26 8.35
N GLU A 87 8.77 -16.50 8.45
CA GLU A 87 9.64 -16.92 9.54
C GLU A 87 10.93 -16.07 9.57
N GLY A 88 11.30 -15.60 10.76
CA GLY A 88 12.47 -14.75 10.97
C GLY A 88 12.27 -13.28 10.57
N GLU A 89 11.12 -12.90 10.02
CA GLU A 89 10.79 -11.50 9.72
C GLU A 89 9.76 -10.96 10.72
N HIS A 90 9.95 -9.70 11.12
CA HIS A 90 9.13 -9.05 12.15
C HIS A 90 8.23 -7.95 11.59
N PHE A 91 8.33 -7.67 10.30
CA PHE A 91 7.55 -6.63 9.65
C PHE A 91 7.18 -7.02 8.23
N ILE A 92 5.92 -6.77 7.87
CA ILE A 92 5.46 -6.84 6.50
C ILE A 92 4.53 -5.65 6.21
N SER A 93 4.65 -5.09 5.00
CA SER A 93 3.80 -3.98 4.58
C SER A 93 2.36 -4.45 4.35
N GLU A 94 1.40 -3.57 4.61
CA GLU A 94 -0.03 -3.82 4.38
C GLU A 94 -0.35 -4.21 2.92
N GLY A 95 0.44 -3.73 1.97
CA GLY A 95 0.36 -4.11 0.56
C GLY A 95 0.47 -5.63 0.33
N SER A 96 1.03 -6.37 1.28
CA SER A 96 1.07 -7.84 1.24
C SER A 96 -0.30 -8.50 1.22
N ALA A 97 -1.34 -7.84 1.74
CA ALA A 97 -2.74 -8.30 1.69
C ALA A 97 -3.60 -7.37 0.82
N TYR A 98 -3.38 -6.05 0.85
CA TYR A 98 -4.28 -5.08 0.20
C TYR A 98 -4.40 -5.27 -1.32
N TYR A 99 -3.36 -5.80 -1.99
CA TYR A 99 -3.43 -6.09 -3.43
C TYR A 99 -4.28 -7.31 -3.79
N ASP A 100 -4.70 -8.11 -2.81
CA ASP A 100 -5.55 -9.29 -3.00
C ASP A 100 -7.05 -8.94 -2.95
N PHE A 101 -7.41 -7.76 -2.47
CA PHE A 101 -8.79 -7.27 -2.51
C PHE A 101 -9.15 -6.87 -3.93
N THR A 102 -10.03 -7.66 -4.53
CA THR A 102 -10.46 -7.51 -5.92
C THR A 102 -11.96 -7.76 -6.02
N TYR A 103 -12.61 -7.25 -7.07
CA TYR A 103 -14.05 -7.42 -7.27
C TYR A 103 -14.50 -8.88 -7.07
N PRO A 104 -15.56 -9.15 -6.29
CA PRO A 104 -16.55 -8.19 -5.75
C PRO A 104 -16.18 -7.49 -4.44
N GLU A 105 -14.97 -7.69 -3.90
CA GLU A 105 -14.55 -7.18 -2.60
C GLU A 105 -13.97 -5.77 -2.75
N VAL A 106 -14.81 -4.76 -2.47
CA VAL A 106 -14.56 -3.36 -2.82
C VAL A 106 -14.79 -2.41 -1.64
N PHE A 107 -14.33 -1.17 -1.80
CA PHE A 107 -14.34 -0.14 -0.76
C PHE A 107 -15.18 1.04 -1.21
N VAL A 108 -16.21 1.37 -0.44
CA VAL A 108 -17.04 2.55 -0.64
C VAL A 108 -16.30 3.77 -0.13
N VAL A 109 -16.15 4.77 -1.00
CA VAL A 109 -15.35 5.97 -0.76
C VAL A 109 -16.21 7.02 -0.07
N HIS A 110 -15.77 7.47 1.09
CA HIS A 110 -16.38 8.56 1.84
C HIS A 110 -15.42 9.75 2.00
N PRO A 111 -15.94 10.99 1.98
CA PRO A 111 -15.13 12.20 2.17
C PRO A 111 -15.00 12.60 3.65
N ASP A 112 -15.78 11.98 4.54
CA ASP A 112 -15.78 12.27 5.97
C ASP A 112 -14.44 11.93 6.59
N ALA A 113 -13.92 12.85 7.39
CA ALA A 113 -12.54 12.80 7.79
C ALA A 113 -12.43 13.03 9.29
N PHE A 114 -12.35 11.91 10.00
CA PHE A 114 -12.41 11.84 11.46
C PHE A 114 -11.19 11.14 12.06
N TYR A 115 -10.31 10.58 11.23
CA TYR A 115 -9.11 9.90 11.69
C TYR A 115 -7.96 10.90 11.69
N ARG A 116 -7.32 11.11 12.84
CA ARG A 116 -6.14 11.98 13.01
C ARG A 116 -4.91 11.13 13.25
N CYS A 117 -3.86 11.39 12.48
CA CYS A 117 -2.57 10.76 12.67
C CYS A 117 -1.45 11.78 12.86
N GLU A 118 -0.44 11.37 13.61
CA GLU A 118 0.79 12.14 13.81
C GLU A 118 1.92 11.56 12.97
N TYR A 119 2.73 12.46 12.38
CA TYR A 119 3.94 12.02 11.71
C TYR A 119 5.02 11.73 12.74
N GLN A 120 5.45 10.46 12.83
CA GLN A 120 6.57 10.09 13.67
C GLN A 120 7.91 10.20 12.92
N ASP A 121 8.81 11.03 13.45
CA ASP A 121 10.15 11.25 12.88
C ASP A 121 11.05 10.01 12.86
N GLU A 122 10.77 9.01 13.70
CA GLU A 122 11.48 7.70 13.70
C GLU A 122 10.67 6.58 13.04
N GLY A 123 9.54 6.92 12.40
CA GLY A 123 8.60 5.97 11.84
C GLY A 123 9.16 5.07 10.73
N LEU A 124 8.38 4.05 10.38
CA LEU A 124 8.72 3.03 9.38
C LEU A 124 9.11 3.64 8.03
N THR A 125 8.51 4.77 7.65
CA THR A 125 8.74 5.48 6.39
C THR A 125 10.19 5.98 6.25
N LYS A 126 10.76 6.56 7.31
CA LYS A 126 12.14 7.07 7.29
C LYS A 126 13.17 5.93 7.26
N ASN A 127 12.80 4.79 7.85
CA ASN A 127 13.64 3.60 7.96
C ASN A 127 13.33 2.53 6.91
N VAL A 128 12.61 2.88 5.83
CA VAL A 128 12.06 1.91 4.86
C VAL A 128 13.12 0.96 4.29
N TRP A 129 14.29 1.46 3.89
CA TRP A 129 15.35 0.63 3.31
C TRP A 129 16.00 -0.32 4.33
N LYS A 130 16.17 0.14 5.57
CA LYS A 130 16.66 -0.70 6.68
C LYS A 130 15.64 -1.80 7.01
N ASN A 131 14.35 -1.47 6.97
CA ASN A 131 13.27 -2.43 7.17
C ASN A 131 13.22 -3.47 6.05
N TRP A 132 13.43 -3.07 4.79
CA TRP A 132 13.49 -3.99 3.66
C TRP A 132 14.65 -4.97 3.76
N LEU A 133 15.83 -4.53 4.21
CA LEU A 133 16.98 -5.41 4.43
C LEU A 133 16.75 -6.42 5.56
N ARG A 134 15.99 -6.04 6.60
CA ARG A 134 15.66 -6.91 7.74
C ARG A 134 14.51 -7.87 7.44
N ASN A 135 13.65 -7.53 6.48
CA ASN A 135 12.47 -8.33 6.11
C ASN A 135 12.40 -8.54 4.58
N PRO A 136 13.44 -9.15 3.98
CA PRO A 136 13.60 -9.14 2.53
C PRO A 136 12.58 -10.00 1.78
N THR A 137 12.17 -11.14 2.34
CA THR A 137 11.22 -12.07 1.73
C THR A 137 9.81 -11.50 1.72
N GLY A 138 9.32 -10.98 2.85
CA GLY A 138 8.03 -10.29 2.95
C GLY A 138 7.97 -9.04 2.07
N THR A 139 9.09 -8.30 2.00
CA THR A 139 9.24 -7.16 1.08
C THR A 139 9.12 -7.60 -0.39
N LYS A 140 9.89 -8.61 -0.82
CA LYS A 140 9.83 -9.11 -2.21
C LYS A 140 8.46 -9.65 -2.57
N MET A 141 7.81 -10.38 -1.66
CA MET A 141 6.44 -10.87 -1.86
C MET A 141 5.46 -9.72 -2.07
N THR A 142 5.52 -8.67 -1.24
CA THR A 142 4.65 -7.49 -1.36
C THR A 142 4.86 -6.76 -2.68
N LEU A 143 6.13 -6.54 -3.06
CA LEU A 143 6.48 -5.91 -4.34
C LEU A 143 6.08 -6.78 -5.54
N GLY A 144 6.17 -8.10 -5.41
CA GLY A 144 5.72 -9.06 -6.42
C GLY A 144 4.21 -9.00 -6.65
N LYS A 145 3.42 -8.92 -5.57
CA LYS A 145 1.97 -8.69 -5.63
C LYS A 145 1.65 -7.36 -6.29
N ARG A 146 2.31 -6.28 -5.87
CA ARG A 146 2.19 -4.94 -6.49
C ARG A 146 2.45 -4.99 -7.99
N TYR A 147 3.55 -5.61 -8.41
CA TYR A 147 3.91 -5.76 -9.82
C TYR A 147 2.83 -6.52 -10.59
N THR A 148 2.39 -7.65 -10.04
CA THR A 148 1.41 -8.53 -10.68
C THR A 148 0.08 -7.83 -10.85
N ARG A 149 -0.39 -7.16 -9.79
CA ARG A 149 -1.62 -6.38 -9.82
C ARG A 149 -1.52 -5.20 -10.78
N ALA A 150 -0.42 -4.47 -10.79
CA ALA A 150 -0.25 -3.35 -11.72
C ALA A 150 -0.25 -3.77 -13.21
N LYS A 151 -0.02 -5.05 -13.55
CA LYS A 151 -0.21 -5.55 -14.93
C LYS A 151 -1.68 -5.59 -15.37
N THR A 152 -2.64 -5.67 -14.45
CA THR A 152 -4.07 -5.67 -14.77
C THR A 152 -4.61 -4.27 -15.05
N TYR A 153 -3.82 -3.24 -14.75
CA TYR A 153 -4.15 -1.83 -14.98
C TYR A 153 -3.44 -1.28 -16.22
N LYS A 154 -3.99 -0.20 -16.76
CA LYS A 154 -3.44 0.55 -17.89
C LYS A 154 -3.09 1.98 -17.47
N GLY A 155 -2.24 2.63 -18.26
CA GLY A 155 -1.87 4.04 -18.06
C GLY A 155 -0.55 4.24 -17.34
N LYS A 156 -0.20 5.51 -17.14
CA LYS A 156 1.08 5.95 -16.59
C LYS A 156 1.30 5.43 -15.17
N ASN A 157 0.32 5.59 -14.29
CA ASN A 157 0.41 5.18 -12.89
C ASN A 157 0.71 3.68 -12.76
N ALA A 158 -0.05 2.83 -13.45
CA ALA A 158 0.21 1.39 -13.51
C ALA A 158 1.62 1.05 -14.04
N PHE A 159 2.11 1.79 -15.05
CA PHE A 159 3.48 1.62 -15.55
C PHE A 159 4.52 1.95 -14.46
N GLU A 160 4.37 3.09 -13.79
CA GLU A 160 5.25 3.52 -12.70
C GLU A 160 5.25 2.53 -11.54
N GLU A 161 4.08 2.01 -11.16
CA GLU A 161 3.93 1.00 -10.11
C GLU A 161 4.67 -0.30 -10.44
N ARG A 162 4.58 -0.78 -11.70
CA ARG A 162 5.34 -1.96 -12.15
C ARG A 162 6.85 -1.72 -12.13
N LEU A 163 7.29 -0.60 -12.69
CA LEU A 163 8.72 -0.27 -12.75
C LEU A 163 9.30 -0.08 -11.34
N SER A 164 8.60 0.66 -10.48
CA SER A 164 8.96 0.87 -9.07
C SER A 164 9.07 -0.46 -8.31
N ALA A 165 8.12 -1.38 -8.50
CA ALA A 165 8.17 -2.70 -7.88
C ALA A 165 9.38 -3.53 -8.34
N LEU A 166 9.66 -3.57 -9.65
CA LEU A 166 10.84 -4.27 -10.19
C LEU A 166 12.14 -3.68 -9.64
N LEU A 167 12.29 -2.36 -9.69
CA LEU A 167 13.46 -1.66 -9.17
C LEU A 167 13.63 -1.88 -7.67
N GLY A 168 12.53 -1.99 -6.92
CA GLY A 168 12.53 -2.35 -5.51
C GLY A 168 13.16 -3.73 -5.28
N ILE A 169 12.62 -4.76 -5.95
CA ILE A 169 13.10 -6.15 -5.83
C ILE A 169 14.57 -6.26 -6.25
N GLU A 170 14.93 -5.75 -7.43
CA GLU A 170 16.31 -5.87 -7.92
C GLU A 170 17.32 -5.11 -7.06
N SER A 171 16.97 -3.90 -6.60
CA SER A 171 17.88 -3.17 -5.71
C SER A 171 18.10 -3.90 -4.38
N LEU A 172 17.08 -4.57 -3.88
CA LEU A 172 17.17 -5.37 -2.66
C LEU A 172 17.98 -6.65 -2.87
N ASN A 173 17.78 -7.35 -4.00
CA ASN A 173 18.60 -8.51 -4.37
C ASN A 173 20.08 -8.14 -4.44
N MET A 174 20.41 -7.05 -5.13
CA MET A 174 21.79 -6.55 -5.22
C MET A 174 22.37 -6.19 -3.85
N ALA A 175 21.59 -5.52 -2.99
CA ALA A 175 22.02 -5.17 -1.64
C ALA A 175 22.30 -6.41 -0.77
N LEU A 176 21.59 -7.50 -1.01
CA LEU A 176 21.77 -8.78 -0.30
C LEU A 176 22.81 -9.69 -0.95
N GLY A 177 23.37 -9.33 -2.10
CA GLY A 177 24.29 -10.19 -2.87
C GLY A 177 23.60 -11.39 -3.53
N LEU A 178 22.28 -11.32 -3.72
CA LEU A 178 21.50 -12.34 -4.43
C LEU A 178 21.64 -12.18 -5.95
N SER A 179 21.31 -13.26 -6.68
CA SER A 179 21.30 -13.23 -8.14
C SER A 179 20.23 -12.25 -8.67
N PRO A 180 20.49 -11.54 -9.79
CA PRO A 180 19.47 -10.76 -10.47
C PRO A 180 18.24 -11.61 -10.78
N PHE A 181 17.07 -10.98 -10.75
CA PHE A 181 15.77 -11.62 -11.00
C PHE A 181 15.29 -12.61 -9.91
N ASP A 182 16.00 -12.74 -8.80
CA ASP A 182 15.55 -13.55 -7.67
C ASP A 182 14.23 -12.99 -7.09
N GLY A 183 13.22 -13.86 -6.92
CA GLY A 183 11.91 -13.46 -6.40
C GLY A 183 11.08 -12.55 -7.32
N LEU A 184 11.49 -12.32 -8.57
CA LEU A 184 10.66 -11.60 -9.54
C LEU A 184 9.47 -12.47 -10.01
N PRO A 185 8.25 -11.90 -10.11
CA PRO A 185 7.10 -12.64 -10.65
C PRO A 185 7.29 -13.10 -12.11
N THR A 186 7.99 -12.30 -12.93
CA THR A 186 8.26 -12.60 -14.34
C THR A 186 9.56 -11.97 -14.82
N ARG A 187 10.38 -12.73 -15.55
CA ARG A 187 11.59 -12.23 -16.23
C ARG A 187 11.22 -11.54 -17.55
N SER A 188 10.89 -10.26 -17.46
CA SER A 188 10.52 -9.44 -18.61
C SER A 188 11.72 -8.66 -19.17
N VAL A 189 11.64 -8.21 -20.43
CA VAL A 189 12.65 -7.30 -21.02
C VAL A 189 12.83 -6.05 -20.14
N MET A 190 11.73 -5.54 -19.56
CA MET A 190 11.78 -4.41 -18.63
C MET A 190 12.66 -4.70 -17.40
N ALA A 191 12.65 -5.92 -16.87
CA ALA A 191 13.49 -6.29 -15.74
C ALA A 191 14.98 -6.21 -16.10
N VAL A 192 15.36 -6.70 -17.29
CA VAL A 192 16.74 -6.62 -17.77
C VAL A 192 17.17 -5.16 -17.99
N VAL A 193 16.34 -4.38 -18.67
CA VAL A 193 16.61 -2.96 -18.96
C VAL A 193 16.67 -2.11 -17.69
N ALA A 194 15.95 -2.50 -16.63
CA ALA A 194 15.93 -1.79 -15.36
C ALA A 194 17.18 -2.05 -14.49
N LEU A 195 18.02 -3.05 -14.80
CA LEU A 195 19.17 -3.42 -13.95
C LEU A 195 20.17 -2.27 -13.68
N PRO A 196 20.58 -1.45 -14.68
CA PRO A 196 21.50 -0.33 -14.40
C PRO A 196 20.90 0.68 -13.42
N LEU A 197 19.61 0.98 -13.56
CA LEU A 197 18.89 1.88 -12.65
C LEU A 197 18.72 1.23 -11.27
N ALA A 198 18.46 -0.08 -11.20
CA ALA A 198 18.43 -0.80 -9.94
C ALA A 198 19.77 -0.73 -9.20
N ALA A 199 20.89 -0.92 -9.91
CA ALA A 199 22.23 -0.80 -9.34
C ALA A 199 22.53 0.60 -8.81
N TYR A 200 22.13 1.64 -9.54
CA TYR A 200 22.21 3.03 -9.06
C TYR A 200 21.37 3.24 -7.79
N LEU A 201 20.13 2.72 -7.76
CA LEU A 201 19.26 2.82 -6.59
C LEU A 201 19.81 2.04 -5.40
N THR A 202 20.47 0.91 -5.60
CA THR A 202 21.12 0.13 -4.53
C THR A 202 22.11 0.98 -3.75
N ARG A 203 22.98 1.72 -4.46
CA ARG A 203 23.96 2.64 -3.86
C ARG A 203 23.27 3.72 -3.03
N ASN A 204 22.24 4.34 -3.57
CA ASN A 204 21.53 5.43 -2.90
C ASN A 204 20.68 4.97 -1.71
N ARG A 205 20.08 3.77 -1.78
CA ARG A 205 19.19 3.24 -0.74
C ARG A 205 19.93 2.60 0.41
N TYR A 206 21.02 1.89 0.12
CA TYR A 206 21.68 1.00 1.08
C TYR A 206 23.16 1.33 1.31
N GLY A 207 23.74 2.30 0.58
CA GLY A 207 25.15 2.67 0.70
C GLY A 207 26.13 1.59 0.20
N LYS A 208 25.68 0.68 -0.66
CA LYS A 208 26.46 -0.44 -1.22
C LYS A 208 26.74 -0.26 -2.69
#